data_AF-A0A951TDF1-F1
#
_entry.id   AF-A0A951TDF1-F1
#
_cell.length_a   1.000
_cell.length_b   1.000
_cell.length_c   1.000
_cell.angle_alpha   90.00
_cell.angle_beta   90.00
_cell.angle_gamma   90.00
#
_symmetry.space_group_name_H-M   'P 1'
#
loop_
_entity.id
_entity.type
_entity.pdbx_description
1 polymer ?
#
loop_
_entity_poly.entity_id
_entity_poly.type
_entity_poly.pdbx_seq_one_letter_code
_entity_poly.pdbx_strand_id
1 'polypeptide(L)'
;MGCVLAGLCLMDGEYVVFHAGDSRVYRWRHGALRQLTEDDTLVGMAVREGHMTPEEAQASESRHIITNGVGTSNYVLHMTEPTPLHGGDRLLVCSDGLHDMLPFERIEELLGADIPNADKARTLVGEAKAAGGHDNITVLLLEAVNGNGDGG
;
A
#
# COMPACT_ATOMS: atom_id res chain seq x y z
N MET A 1 23.95 -2.97 0.97
CA MET A 1 22.79 -2.80 1.87
C MET A 1 21.77 -2.01 1.08
N GLY A 2 20.52 -2.45 1.03
CA GLY A 2 19.45 -1.79 0.29
C GLY A 2 18.15 -1.82 1.08
N CYS A 3 17.18 -1.00 0.69
CA CYS A 3 15.86 -0.95 1.29
C CYS A 3 14.79 -0.69 0.23
N VAL A 4 13.54 -0.96 0.59
CA VAL A 4 12.37 -0.59 -0.19
C VAL A 4 11.86 0.79 0.24
N LEU A 5 11.12 1.44 -0.64
CA LEU A 5 10.50 2.74 -0.40
C LEU A 5 9.08 2.71 -0.95
N ALA A 6 8.12 3.19 -0.17
CA ALA A 6 6.78 3.50 -0.66
C ALA A 6 6.24 4.70 0.11
N GLY A 7 5.46 5.56 -0.54
CA GLY A 7 4.94 6.74 0.10
C GLY A 7 4.06 7.59 -0.79
N LEU A 8 3.68 8.73 -0.21
CA LEU A 8 2.80 9.72 -0.80
C LEU A 8 3.46 11.09 -0.67
N CYS A 9 3.29 11.94 -1.67
CA CYS A 9 3.48 13.38 -1.54
C CYS A 9 2.13 14.07 -1.63
N LEU A 10 1.75 14.87 -0.63
CA LEU A 10 0.51 15.65 -0.62
C LEU A 10 0.80 17.08 -1.07
N MET A 11 0.06 17.58 -2.05
CA MET A 11 0.27 18.90 -2.66
C MET A 11 -1.09 19.49 -3.05
N ASP A 12 -1.48 20.62 -2.47
CA ASP A 12 -2.61 21.44 -2.90
C ASP A 12 -3.90 20.68 -3.30
N GLY A 13 -4.36 19.74 -2.47
CA GLY A 13 -5.57 18.95 -2.73
C GLY A 13 -5.37 17.77 -3.70
N GLU A 14 -4.14 17.47 -4.04
CA GLU A 14 -3.72 16.30 -4.81
C GLU A 14 -2.72 15.46 -4.03
N TYR A 15 -2.49 14.24 -4.53
CA TYR A 15 -1.42 13.38 -4.05
C TYR A 15 -0.69 12.71 -5.22
N VAL A 16 0.60 12.45 -5.01
CA VAL A 16 1.44 11.62 -5.88
C VAL A 16 1.90 10.42 -5.07
N VAL A 17 1.76 9.22 -5.62
CA VAL A 17 2.31 7.99 -5.04
C VAL A 17 3.69 7.74 -5.63
N PHE A 18 4.63 7.32 -4.78
CA PHE A 18 5.94 6.87 -5.23
C PHE A 18 6.33 5.56 -4.54
N HIS A 19 7.06 4.70 -5.25
CA HIS A 19 7.58 3.46 -4.68
C HIS A 19 8.78 2.89 -5.45
N ALA A 20 9.52 2.03 -4.77
CA ALA A 20 10.55 1.13 -5.29
C ALA A 20 10.62 -0.07 -4.35
N GLY A 21 10.23 -1.25 -4.84
CA GLY A 21 10.09 -2.47 -4.03
C GLY A 21 8.64 -2.96 -3.93
N ASP A 22 8.33 -3.66 -2.84
CA ASP A 22 7.07 -4.39 -2.61
C ASP A 22 6.24 -3.86 -1.43
N SER A 23 6.69 -2.75 -0.82
CA SER A 23 5.81 -1.96 0.05
C SER A 23 4.71 -1.32 -0.80
N ARG A 24 3.48 -1.34 -0.31
CA ARG A 24 2.30 -0.99 -1.09
C ARG A 24 1.64 0.29 -0.62
N VAL A 25 1.03 1.00 -1.57
CA VAL A 25 0.10 2.08 -1.30
C VAL A 25 -1.28 1.70 -1.81
N TYR A 26 -2.29 1.88 -0.97
CA TYR A 26 -3.70 1.70 -1.34
C TYR A 26 -4.50 2.99 -1.14
N ARG A 27 -5.56 3.13 -1.93
CA ARG A 27 -6.62 4.11 -1.74
C ARG A 27 -7.94 3.41 -1.53
N TRP A 28 -8.58 3.69 -0.41
CA TRP A 28 -9.98 3.41 -0.19
C TRP A 28 -10.82 4.66 -0.49
N ARG A 29 -11.81 4.51 -1.37
CA ARG A 29 -12.74 5.59 -1.77
C ARG A 29 -14.11 4.99 -2.08
N HIS A 30 -15.17 5.54 -1.48
CA HIS A 30 -16.56 5.12 -1.71
C HIS A 30 -16.79 3.59 -1.59
N GLY A 31 -16.18 2.94 -0.60
CA GLY A 31 -16.35 1.50 -0.38
C GLY A 31 -15.44 0.61 -1.20
N ALA A 32 -14.58 1.16 -2.07
CA ALA A 32 -13.66 0.39 -2.89
C ALA A 32 -12.21 0.68 -2.53
N LEU A 33 -11.45 -0.38 -2.27
CA LEU A 33 -9.99 -0.37 -2.15
C LEU A 33 -9.36 -0.51 -3.53
N ARG A 34 -8.27 0.21 -3.76
CA ARG A 34 -7.45 0.07 -4.96
C ARG A 34 -5.97 0.16 -4.59
N GLN A 35 -5.18 -0.81 -5.04
CA GLN A 35 -3.73 -0.71 -4.99
C GLN A 35 -3.24 0.31 -6.03
N LEU A 36 -2.37 1.23 -5.60
CA LEU A 36 -1.81 2.30 -6.41
C LEU A 36 -0.36 2.05 -6.84
N THR A 37 0.32 1.11 -6.21
CA THR A 37 1.69 0.67 -6.55
C THR A 37 1.67 -0.66 -7.28
N GLU A 38 2.76 -0.99 -7.95
CA GLU A 38 2.99 -2.31 -8.55
C GLU A 38 4.24 -2.93 -7.92
N ASP A 39 4.14 -4.14 -7.40
CA ASP A 39 5.24 -4.75 -6.64
C ASP A 39 6.45 -5.01 -7.55
N ASP A 40 7.61 -4.47 -7.16
CA ASP A 40 8.88 -4.75 -7.82
C ASP A 40 9.49 -6.05 -7.30
N THR A 41 8.76 -7.14 -7.50
CA THR A 41 9.19 -8.51 -7.19
C THR A 41 9.33 -9.33 -8.46
N LEU A 42 10.06 -10.45 -8.37
CA LEU A 42 10.19 -11.39 -9.48
C LEU A 42 8.82 -11.91 -9.93
N VAL A 43 7.95 -12.23 -8.96
CA VAL A 43 6.59 -12.71 -9.24
C VAL A 43 5.70 -11.58 -9.76
N GLY A 44 5.83 -10.35 -9.23
CA GLY A 44 5.10 -9.18 -9.74
C GLY A 44 5.44 -8.87 -11.20
N MET A 45 6.71 -8.97 -11.57
CA MET A 45 7.15 -8.89 -12.96
C MET A 45 6.55 -10.00 -13.82
N ALA A 46 6.60 -11.26 -13.37
CA ALA A 46 6.03 -12.39 -14.11
C ALA A 46 4.50 -12.25 -14.31
N VAL A 47 3.78 -11.71 -13.32
CA VAL A 47 2.34 -11.43 -13.45
C VAL A 47 2.09 -10.34 -14.50
N ARG A 48 2.85 -9.24 -14.47
CA ARG A 48 2.73 -8.16 -15.47
C ARG A 48 3.01 -8.62 -16.90
N GLU A 49 3.97 -9.52 -17.06
CA GLU A 49 4.34 -10.09 -18.37
C GLU A 49 3.38 -11.21 -18.83
N GLY A 50 2.39 -11.58 -18.00
CA GLY A 50 1.42 -12.64 -18.31
C GLY A 50 1.99 -14.05 -18.21
N HIS A 51 3.12 -14.22 -17.54
CA HIS A 51 3.76 -15.50 -17.27
C HIS A 51 3.22 -16.20 -16.02
N MET A 52 2.52 -15.47 -15.15
CA MET A 52 1.99 -15.96 -13.88
C MET A 52 0.66 -15.29 -13.55
N THR A 53 -0.24 -15.99 -12.86
CA THR A 53 -1.47 -15.41 -12.30
C THR A 53 -1.20 -14.75 -10.94
N PRO A 54 -1.99 -13.77 -10.49
CA PRO A 54 -1.87 -13.20 -9.15
C PRO A 54 -1.94 -14.24 -8.03
N GLU A 55 -2.78 -15.27 -8.20
CA GLU A 55 -2.95 -16.35 -7.24
C GLU A 55 -1.69 -17.23 -7.15
N GLU A 56 -1.07 -17.55 -8.29
CA GLU A 56 0.21 -18.28 -8.34
C GLU A 56 1.35 -17.46 -7.73
N ALA A 57 1.36 -16.15 -7.97
CA ALA A 57 2.36 -15.25 -7.41
C ALA A 57 2.31 -15.23 -5.88
N GLN A 58 1.11 -15.21 -5.29
CA GLN A 58 0.94 -15.23 -3.83
C GLN A 58 1.39 -16.55 -3.20
N ALA A 59 1.21 -17.68 -3.89
CA ALA A 59 1.63 -19.00 -3.41
C ALA A 59 3.12 -19.30 -3.65
N SER A 60 3.82 -18.47 -4.43
CA SER A 60 5.21 -18.70 -4.82
C SER A 60 6.18 -18.57 -3.66
N GLU A 61 7.15 -19.49 -3.60
CA GLU A 61 8.31 -19.40 -2.70
C GLU A 61 9.19 -18.18 -3.00
N SER A 62 9.13 -17.67 -4.23
CA SER A 62 9.94 -16.54 -4.71
C SER A 62 9.24 -15.18 -4.59
N ARG A 63 8.10 -15.10 -3.88
CA ARG A 63 7.31 -13.85 -3.82
C ARG A 63 8.05 -12.66 -3.21
N HIS A 64 9.05 -12.93 -2.38
CA HIS A 64 9.88 -11.93 -1.68
C HIS A 64 11.17 -11.54 -2.41
N ILE A 65 11.38 -12.03 -3.64
CA ILE A 65 12.58 -11.68 -4.42
C ILE A 65 12.37 -10.30 -5.07
N ILE A 66 12.93 -9.26 -4.44
CA ILE A 66 12.89 -7.88 -4.93
C ILE A 66 13.76 -7.69 -6.19
N THR A 67 13.20 -7.04 -7.21
CA THR A 67 13.89 -6.72 -8.48
C THR A 67 14.32 -5.26 -8.58
N ASN A 68 13.67 -4.35 -7.85
CA ASN A 68 14.02 -2.92 -7.76
C ASN A 68 13.94 -2.42 -6.31
N GLY A 69 14.97 -1.69 -5.89
CA GLY A 69 15.06 -1.14 -4.54
C GLY A 69 16.24 -0.18 -4.38
N VAL A 70 16.22 0.64 -3.33
CA VAL A 70 17.26 1.65 -3.08
C VAL A 70 18.59 0.94 -2.83
N GLY A 71 19.63 1.37 -3.54
CA GLY A 71 20.97 0.77 -3.44
C GLY A 71 21.22 -0.44 -4.35
N THR A 72 20.23 -0.82 -5.18
CA THR A 72 20.44 -1.76 -6.29
C THR A 72 21.00 -1.03 -7.52
N SER A 73 21.67 -1.75 -8.43
CA SER A 73 22.24 -1.17 -9.65
C SER A 73 21.17 -0.67 -10.64
N ASN A 74 19.95 -1.20 -10.53
CA ASN A 74 18.82 -0.92 -11.41
C ASN A 74 17.73 -0.09 -10.71
N TYR A 75 18.11 0.69 -9.68
CA TYR A 75 17.15 1.47 -8.91
C TYR A 75 16.38 2.45 -9.80
N VAL A 76 15.06 2.34 -9.77
CA VAL A 76 14.11 3.26 -10.40
C VAL A 76 13.05 3.65 -9.38
N LEU A 77 12.79 4.95 -9.24
CA LEU A 77 11.66 5.43 -8.45
C LEU A 77 10.44 5.52 -9.36
N HIS A 78 9.44 4.68 -9.11
CA HIS A 78 8.15 4.77 -9.78
C HIS A 78 7.33 5.89 -9.13
N MET A 79 6.65 6.70 -9.96
CA MET A 79 5.80 7.79 -9.50
C MET A 79 4.52 7.82 -10.34
N THR A 80 3.38 8.09 -9.71
CA THR A 80 2.14 8.36 -10.43
C THR A 80 2.07 9.82 -10.88
N GLU A 81 1.20 10.11 -11.84
CA GLU A 81 0.74 11.47 -12.07
C GLU A 81 0.01 12.01 -10.81
N PRO A 82 -0.01 13.34 -10.59
CA PRO A 82 -0.84 13.96 -9.57
C PRO A 82 -2.30 13.54 -9.68
N THR A 83 -2.89 13.13 -8.57
CA THR A 83 -4.27 12.66 -8.50
C THR A 83 -5.06 13.49 -7.48
N PRO A 84 -6.28 13.95 -7.80
CA PRO A 84 -7.13 14.66 -6.85
C PRO A 84 -7.43 13.84 -5.58
N LEU A 85 -7.20 14.48 -4.44
CA LEU A 85 -7.58 14.00 -3.11
C LEU A 85 -8.97 14.52 -2.78
N HIS A 86 -9.90 13.60 -2.49
CA HIS A 86 -11.26 13.97 -2.11
C HIS A 86 -11.50 13.69 -0.63
N GLY A 87 -12.38 14.48 0.00
CA GLY A 87 -12.79 14.19 1.37
C GLY A 87 -13.42 12.80 1.50
N GLY A 88 -13.03 12.09 2.56
CA GLY A 88 -13.39 10.70 2.79
C GLY A 88 -12.44 9.67 2.15
N ASP A 89 -11.47 10.11 1.33
CA ASP A 89 -10.40 9.23 0.86
C ASP A 89 -9.56 8.74 2.03
N ARG A 90 -9.21 7.45 2.02
CA ARG A 90 -8.21 6.90 2.94
C ARG A 90 -7.04 6.36 2.15
N LEU A 91 -5.84 6.82 2.49
CA LEU A 91 -4.59 6.40 1.87
C LEU A 91 -3.81 5.56 2.88
N LEU A 92 -3.55 4.30 2.53
CA LEU A 92 -2.81 3.36 3.35
C LEU A 92 -1.45 3.09 2.69
N VAL A 93 -0.36 3.37 3.39
CA VAL A 93 0.98 2.89 3.05
C VAL A 93 1.31 1.75 4.00
N CYS A 94 1.79 0.62 3.48
CA CYS A 94 2.14 -0.53 4.33
C CYS A 94 3.32 -1.35 3.79
N SER A 95 4.02 -2.03 4.68
CA SER A 95 4.98 -3.07 4.32
C SER A 95 4.28 -4.37 3.90
N ASP A 96 5.05 -5.28 3.31
CA ASP A 96 4.72 -6.69 3.06
C ASP A 96 4.21 -7.41 4.30
N GLY A 97 4.77 -7.14 5.48
CA GLY A 97 4.29 -7.71 6.74
C GLY A 97 2.78 -7.51 6.99
N LEU A 98 2.15 -6.49 6.42
CA LEU A 98 0.68 -6.35 6.45
C LEU A 98 0.00 -7.18 5.36
N HIS A 99 0.37 -6.96 4.10
CA HIS A 99 -0.39 -7.47 2.94
C HIS A 99 -0.14 -8.95 2.62
N ASP A 100 0.93 -9.54 3.16
CA ASP A 100 1.15 -10.98 3.18
C ASP A 100 0.23 -11.70 4.19
N MET A 101 -0.12 -11.03 5.30
CA MET A 101 -0.85 -11.61 6.42
C MET A 101 -2.37 -11.43 6.31
N LEU A 102 -2.81 -10.33 5.68
CA LEU A 102 -4.22 -10.00 5.52
C LEU A 102 -4.60 -9.97 4.04
N PRO A 103 -5.68 -10.67 3.64
CA PRO A 103 -6.17 -10.61 2.28
C PRO A 103 -6.71 -9.22 1.94
N PHE A 104 -6.73 -8.88 0.65
CA PHE A 104 -7.12 -7.57 0.15
C PHE A 104 -8.51 -7.15 0.62
N GLU A 105 -9.48 -8.06 0.59
CA GLU A 105 -10.86 -7.84 1.01
C GLU A 105 -10.94 -7.48 2.49
N ARG A 106 -10.09 -8.10 3.32
CA ARG A 106 -10.07 -7.80 4.76
C ARG A 106 -9.54 -6.40 5.03
N ILE A 107 -8.52 -5.97 4.29
CA ILE A 107 -8.01 -4.60 4.35
C ILE A 107 -9.11 -3.61 3.92
N GLU A 108 -9.85 -3.91 2.85
CA GLU A 108 -10.96 -3.08 2.37
C GLU A 108 -12.07 -2.92 3.44
N GLU A 109 -12.50 -4.02 4.04
CA GLU A 109 -13.49 -4.03 5.12
C GLU A 109 -13.05 -3.16 6.31
N LEU A 110 -11.80 -3.34 6.77
CA LEU A 110 -11.25 -2.59 7.90
C LEU A 110 -11.14 -1.09 7.62
N LEU A 111 -10.75 -0.72 6.40
CA LEU A 111 -10.70 0.68 6.00
C LEU A 111 -12.10 1.30 5.89
N GLY A 112 -13.11 0.50 5.54
CA GLY A 112 -14.52 0.90 5.47
C GLY A 112 -15.26 0.95 6.81
N ALA A 113 -14.71 0.39 7.88
CA ALA A 113 -15.37 0.33 9.19
C ALA A 113 -15.70 1.72 9.76
N ASP A 114 -16.82 1.83 10.47
CA ASP A 114 -17.25 3.06 11.16
C ASP A 114 -16.58 3.17 12.55
N ILE A 115 -15.26 3.32 12.53
CA ILE A 115 -14.41 3.51 13.72
C ILE A 115 -13.36 4.58 13.42
N PRO A 116 -12.76 5.21 14.46
CA PRO A 116 -11.71 6.20 14.26
C PRO A 116 -10.53 5.69 13.43
N ASN A 117 -9.92 6.56 12.63
CA ASN A 117 -8.81 6.21 11.74
C ASN A 117 -7.62 5.55 12.48
N ALA A 118 -7.33 6.01 13.70
CA ALA A 118 -6.29 5.43 14.54
C ALA A 118 -6.62 3.99 14.99
N ASP A 119 -7.90 3.67 15.21
CA ASP A 119 -8.33 2.32 15.56
C ASP A 119 -8.26 1.38 14.35
N LYS A 120 -8.57 1.84 13.15
CA LYS A 120 -8.36 1.07 11.90
C LYS A 120 -6.90 0.65 11.75
N ALA A 121 -5.96 1.59 11.91
CA ALA A 121 -4.53 1.30 11.83
C ALA A 121 -4.08 0.30 12.91
N ARG A 122 -4.58 0.44 14.15
CA ARG A 122 -4.29 -0.52 15.23
C ARG A 122 -4.85 -1.91 14.94
N THR A 123 -6.07 -1.99 14.44
CA THR A 123 -6.72 -3.26 14.10
C THR A 123 -6.00 -3.95 12.94
N LEU A 124 -5.61 -3.23 11.88
CA LEU A 124 -4.80 -3.76 10.79
C LEU A 124 -3.51 -4.43 11.30
N VAL A 125 -2.76 -3.73 12.17
CA VAL A 125 -1.53 -4.30 12.76
C VAL A 125 -1.84 -5.48 13.69
N GLY A 126 -2.90 -5.38 14.49
CA GLY A 126 -3.31 -6.42 15.43
C GLY A 126 -3.71 -7.72 14.73
N GLU A 127 -4.51 -7.62 13.66
CA GLU A 127 -4.95 -8.78 12.89
C GLU A 127 -3.79 -9.42 12.11
N ALA A 128 -2.91 -8.62 11.49
CA ALA A 128 -1.72 -9.16 10.82
C ALA A 128 -0.78 -9.89 11.78
N LYS A 129 -0.62 -9.39 13.03
CA LYS A 129 0.12 -10.10 14.07
C LYS A 129 -0.55 -11.42 14.46
N ALA A 130 -1.88 -11.43 14.58
CA ALA A 130 -2.64 -12.62 14.95
C ALA A 130 -2.65 -13.69 13.84
N ALA A 131 -2.57 -13.28 12.58
CA ALA A 131 -2.51 -14.16 11.41
C ALA A 131 -1.16 -14.89 11.21
N GLY A 132 -0.13 -14.53 11.99
CA GLY A 132 1.17 -15.20 11.98
C GLY A 132 2.31 -14.27 12.40
N GLY A 133 2.23 -12.99 12.02
CA GLY A 133 3.21 -11.97 12.41
C GLY A 133 4.65 -12.33 12.01
N HIS A 134 4.82 -12.94 10.84
CA HIS A 134 6.09 -13.51 10.39
C HIS A 134 7.14 -12.46 9.99
N ASP A 135 6.74 -11.19 9.82
CA ASP A 135 7.63 -10.08 9.50
C ASP A 135 7.26 -8.79 10.26
N ASN A 136 8.09 -7.76 10.11
CA ASN A 136 7.85 -6.42 10.61
C ASN A 136 6.66 -5.77 9.90
N ILE A 137 5.65 -5.41 10.69
CA ILE A 137 4.43 -4.79 10.20
C ILE A 137 4.52 -3.28 10.41
N THR A 138 4.56 -2.53 9.32
CA THR A 138 4.51 -1.07 9.32
C THR A 138 3.31 -0.59 8.53
N VAL A 139 2.54 0.33 9.11
CA VAL A 139 1.38 0.97 8.46
C VAL A 139 1.37 2.46 8.71
N LEU A 140 0.95 3.22 7.71
CA LEU A 140 0.65 4.65 7.80
C LEU A 140 -0.69 4.88 7.09
N LEU A 141 -1.67 5.36 7.85
CA LEU A 141 -3.04 5.54 7.38
C LEU A 141 -3.46 7.00 7.50
N LEU A 142 -3.79 7.62 6.38
CA LEU A 142 -4.30 8.99 6.31
C LEU A 142 -5.76 8.96 5.90
N GLU A 143 -6.54 9.86 6.45
CA GLU A 143 -7.92 10.12 6.04
C GLU A 143 -8.02 11.59 5.62
N ALA A 144 -8.44 11.81 4.37
CA ALA A 144 -8.69 13.14 3.84
C ALA A 144 -9.97 13.68 4.48
N VAL A 145 -9.85 14.76 5.23
CA VAL A 145 -11.00 15.51 5.75
C VAL A 145 -11.37 16.59 4.74
N ASN A 146 -12.66 16.88 4.58
CA ASN A 146 -13.06 18.09 3.86
C ASN A 146 -12.47 19.29 4.62
N GLY A 147 -11.69 20.12 3.94
CA GLY A 147 -11.28 21.39 4.50
C GLY A 147 -12.54 22.21 4.73
N ASN A 148 -12.91 22.46 5.99
CA ASN A 148 -13.73 23.61 6.30
C ASN A 148 -12.89 24.81 5.88
N GLY A 149 -13.24 25.42 4.75
CA GLY A 149 -12.66 26.68 4.33
C GLY A 149 -13.09 27.78 5.31
N ASP A 150 -12.48 27.82 6.49
CA ASP A 150 -12.47 29.02 7.33
C ASP A 150 -11.40 29.95 6.75
N GLY A 151 -11.69 30.45 5.54
CA GLY A 151 -11.08 31.65 5.01
C GLY A 151 -11.75 32.84 5.68
N GLY A 152 -11.08 33.41 6.67
CA GLY A 152 -11.39 34.70 7.30
C GLY A 152 -10.11 35.50 7.49
#